data_AF-A0A353KXX8-F1
#
_entry.id   AF-A0A353KXX8-F1
#
_cell.length_a   1.000
_cell.length_b   1.000
_cell.length_c   1.000
_cell.angle_alpha   90.00
_cell.angle_beta   90.00
_cell.angle_gamma   90.00
#
_symmetry.space_group_name_H-M   'P 1'
#
loop_
_entity.id
_entity.type
_entity.pdbx_description
1 polymer ?
#
loop_
_entity_poly.entity_id
_entity_poly.type
_entity_poly.pdbx_seq_one_letter_code
_entity_poly.pdbx_strand_id
1 'polypeptide(L)'
;MKENIIKDKSFEFALRIIKLYQYLTNEKKEFVLSKQLLRSGTSIGALIREAEQAESKADFIHKLSISLKEANESDYWVELLYKSGYIDETQYDSIISDLKEILKLLISIVKTSKEKR
;
A
#
# COMPACT_ATOMS: atom_id res chain seq x y z
N MET A 1 3.71 22.52 -10.08
CA MET A 1 2.72 21.72 -9.32
C MET A 1 3.49 20.95 -8.26
N LYS A 2 3.05 20.91 -6.99
CA LYS A 2 3.72 20.05 -5.99
C LYS A 2 3.62 18.62 -6.47
N GLU A 3 4.75 17.95 -6.71
CA GLU A 3 4.78 16.52 -6.99
C GLU A 3 4.00 15.79 -5.88
N ASN A 4 3.01 14.99 -6.29
CA ASN A 4 2.23 14.21 -5.34
C ASN A 4 3.02 12.93 -5.03
N ILE A 5 4.10 13.07 -4.26
CA ILE A 5 5.08 12.01 -3.96
C ILE A 5 4.39 10.69 -3.55
N ILE A 6 3.30 10.78 -2.80
CA ILE A 6 2.55 9.61 -2.34
C ILE A 6 1.85 8.87 -3.49
N LYS A 7 1.40 9.58 -4.54
CA LYS A 7 0.82 8.99 -5.74
C LYS A 7 1.84 8.13 -6.46
N ASP A 8 3.01 8.69 -6.75
CA ASP A 8 4.05 7.99 -7.51
C ASP A 8 4.57 6.78 -6.72
N LYS A 9 4.84 6.95 -5.42
CA LYS A 9 5.26 5.83 -4.54
C LYS A 9 4.21 4.74 -4.44
N SER A 10 2.94 5.09 -4.28
CA SER A 10 1.86 4.10 -4.21
C SER A 10 1.68 3.34 -5.52
N PHE A 11 1.93 3.99 -6.66
CA PHE A 11 1.85 3.37 -7.98
C PHE A 11 3.01 2.39 -8.19
N GLU A 12 4.25 2.80 -7.88
CA GLU A 12 5.41 1.90 -7.94
C GLU A 12 5.26 0.72 -6.98
N PHE A 13 4.74 0.95 -5.77
CA PHE A 13 4.43 -0.13 -4.83
C PHE A 13 3.39 -1.10 -5.39
N ALA A 14 2.32 -0.60 -6.03
CA ALA A 14 1.33 -1.46 -6.68
C ALA A 14 1.96 -2.34 -7.79
N LEU A 15 2.87 -1.79 -8.60
CA LEU A 15 3.62 -2.58 -9.60
C LEU A 15 4.50 -3.65 -8.94
N ARG A 16 5.15 -3.34 -7.83
CA ARG A 16 5.94 -4.31 -7.05
C ARG A 16 5.07 -5.43 -6.49
N ILE A 17 3.89 -5.11 -5.96
CA ILE A 17 2.93 -6.11 -5.46
C ILE A 17 2.43 -7.02 -6.59
N ILE A 18 2.19 -6.49 -7.78
CA ILE A 18 1.82 -7.32 -8.96
C ILE A 18 2.96 -8.30 -9.30
N LYS A 19 4.21 -7.85 -9.32
CA LYS A 19 5.37 -8.72 -9.57
C LYS A 19 5.53 -9.79 -8.48
N LEU A 20 5.33 -9.42 -7.21
CA LEU A 20 5.35 -10.37 -6.11
C LEU A 20 4.23 -11.41 -6.23
N TYR A 21 3.02 -11.00 -6.58
CA TYR A 21 1.90 -11.92 -6.83
C TYR A 21 2.24 -12.92 -7.94
N GLN A 22 2.83 -12.48 -9.04
CA GLN A 22 3.29 -13.35 -10.12
C GLN A 22 4.34 -14.36 -9.63
N TYR A 23 5.32 -13.90 -8.83
CA TYR A 23 6.31 -14.78 -8.23
C TYR A 23 5.69 -15.84 -7.31
N LEU A 24 4.81 -15.43 -6.39
CA LEU A 24 4.15 -16.32 -5.44
C LEU A 24 3.30 -17.38 -6.14
N THR A 25 2.56 -16.99 -7.18
CA THR A 25 1.69 -17.91 -7.91
C THR A 25 2.45 -18.83 -8.86
N ASN A 26 3.47 -18.33 -9.55
CA ASN A 26 4.20 -19.10 -10.55
C ASN A 26 5.27 -20.00 -9.91
N GLU A 27 6.06 -19.47 -8.99
CA GLU A 27 7.21 -20.17 -8.41
C GLU A 27 6.85 -20.91 -7.11
N LYS A 28 6.09 -20.25 -6.24
CA LYS A 28 5.76 -20.79 -4.90
C LYS A 28 4.44 -21.56 -4.86
N LYS A 29 3.62 -21.47 -5.90
CA LYS A 29 2.27 -22.05 -5.98
C LYS A 29 1.37 -21.63 -4.80
N GLU A 30 1.52 -20.38 -4.36
CA GLU A 30 0.69 -19.76 -3.32
C GLU A 30 -0.35 -18.84 -3.97
N PHE A 31 -1.63 -19.06 -3.66
CA PHE A 31 -2.76 -18.43 -4.36
C PHE A 31 -3.74 -17.68 -3.45
N VAL A 32 -3.64 -17.87 -2.14
CA VAL A 32 -4.62 -17.35 -1.17
C VAL A 32 -4.10 -16.05 -0.57
N LEU A 33 -2.92 -16.10 0.07
CA LEU A 33 -2.30 -14.92 0.70
C LEU A 33 -1.86 -13.90 -0.36
N SER A 34 -1.31 -14.39 -1.47
CA SER A 34 -0.89 -13.59 -2.62
C SER A 34 -2.06 -12.79 -3.19
N LYS A 35 -3.25 -13.39 -3.27
CA LYS A 35 -4.46 -12.71 -3.73
C LYS A 35 -4.96 -11.66 -2.75
N GLN A 36 -4.88 -11.92 -1.43
CA GLN A 36 -5.22 -10.92 -0.42
C GLN A 36 -4.29 -9.71 -0.50
N LEU A 37 -2.98 -9.96 -0.54
CA LEU A 37 -1.96 -8.91 -0.70
C LEU A 37 -2.11 -8.15 -2.01
N LEU A 38 -2.39 -8.84 -3.12
CA LEU A 38 -2.61 -8.18 -4.42
C LEU A 38 -3.74 -7.16 -4.32
N ARG A 39 -4.85 -7.53 -3.68
CA ARG A 39 -6.00 -6.66 -3.50
C ARG A 39 -5.66 -5.48 -2.59
N SER A 40 -5.14 -5.73 -1.39
CA SER A 40 -4.86 -4.65 -0.44
C SER A 40 -3.76 -3.71 -0.96
N GLY A 41 -2.66 -4.27 -1.48
CA GLY A 41 -1.50 -3.50 -1.92
C GLY A 41 -1.78 -2.60 -3.12
N THR A 42 -2.61 -3.05 -4.08
CA THR A 42 -3.01 -2.21 -5.23
C THR A 42 -4.09 -1.20 -4.88
N SER A 43 -4.93 -1.49 -3.88
CA SER A 43 -5.99 -0.58 -3.41
C SER A 43 -5.45 0.69 -2.77
N ILE A 44 -4.25 0.66 -2.19
CA ILE A 44 -3.57 1.83 -1.61
C ILE A 44 -3.52 2.98 -2.62
N GLY A 45 -2.95 2.73 -3.80
CA GLY A 45 -2.80 3.71 -4.87
C GLY A 45 -4.12 4.08 -5.53
N ALA A 46 -5.06 3.13 -5.65
CA ALA A 46 -6.41 3.40 -6.16
C ALA A 46 -7.14 4.43 -5.28
N LEU A 47 -7.12 4.25 -3.96
CA LEU A 47 -7.76 5.16 -3.00
C LEU A 47 -7.08 6.53 -2.94
N ILE A 48 -5.76 6.59 -3.12
CA ILE A 48 -5.04 7.87 -3.25
C ILE A 48 -5.52 8.62 -4.51
N ARG A 49 -5.70 7.92 -5.64
CA ARG A 49 -6.24 8.53 -6.87
C ARG A 49 -7.68 8.99 -6.71
N GLU A 50 -8.53 8.22 -6.02
CA GLU A 50 -9.89 8.65 -5.68
C GLU A 50 -9.88 9.90 -4.80
N ALA A 51 -8.98 9.97 -3.82
CA ALA A 51 -8.85 11.15 -2.97
C ALA A 51 -8.48 12.41 -3.77
N GLU A 52 -7.70 12.32 -4.86
CA GLU A 52 -7.40 13.47 -5.72
C GLU A 52 -8.65 14.10 -6.36
N GLN A 53 -9.73 13.32 -6.51
CA GLN A 53 -11.01 13.75 -7.07
C GLN A 53 -12.10 13.90 -5.99
N ALA A 54 -11.70 13.97 -4.71
CA ALA A 54 -12.65 14.06 -3.60
C ALA A 54 -13.52 15.33 -3.69
N GLU A 55 -14.82 15.17 -3.47
CA GLU A 55 -15.81 16.26 -3.56
C GLU A 55 -15.77 17.19 -2.36
N SER A 56 -15.14 16.75 -1.27
CA SER A 56 -14.97 17.54 -0.05
C SER A 56 -13.70 17.16 0.69
N LYS A 57 -13.29 18.02 1.62
CA LYS A 57 -12.17 17.73 2.52
C LYS A 57 -12.43 16.51 3.42
N ALA A 58 -13.69 16.31 3.83
CA ALA A 58 -14.07 15.15 4.65
C ALA A 58 -13.92 13.85 3.84
N ASP A 59 -14.36 13.87 2.58
CA ASP A 59 -14.21 12.75 1.65
C ASP A 59 -12.73 12.46 1.35
N PHE A 60 -11.92 13.49 1.10
CA PHE A 60 -10.46 13.36 0.95
C PHE A 60 -9.82 12.63 2.13
N ILE A 61 -10.12 13.07 3.36
CA ILE A 61 -9.59 12.45 4.58
C ILE A 61 -10.12 11.02 4.73
N HIS A 62 -11.37 10.77 4.38
CA HIS A 62 -11.97 9.44 4.45
C HIS A 62 -11.26 8.46 3.50
N LYS A 63 -11.09 8.80 2.22
CA LYS A 63 -10.40 7.98 1.22
C LYS A 63 -8.96 7.67 1.61
N LEU A 64 -8.21 8.68 2.07
CA LEU A 64 -6.85 8.47 2.56
C LEU A 64 -6.79 7.63 3.85
N SER A 65 -7.81 7.72 4.71
CA SER A 65 -7.91 6.86 5.89
C SER A 65 -8.20 5.40 5.52
N ILE A 66 -8.94 5.15 4.44
CA ILE A 66 -9.11 3.79 3.89
C ILE A 66 -7.77 3.33 3.29
N SER A 67 -7.09 4.16 2.51
CA SER A 67 -5.77 3.83 1.94
C SER A 67 -4.76 3.45 3.03
N LEU A 68 -4.80 4.13 4.18
CA LEU A 68 -4.01 3.79 5.35
C LEU A 68 -4.37 2.41 5.94
N LYS A 69 -5.64 2.01 5.94
CA LYS A 69 -6.06 0.67 6.36
C LYS A 69 -5.53 -0.40 5.40
N GLU A 70 -5.66 -0.19 4.09
CA GLU A 70 -5.13 -1.10 3.07
C GLU A 70 -3.60 -1.27 3.16
N ALA A 71 -2.89 -0.20 3.51
CA ALA A 71 -1.45 -0.24 3.75
C ALA A 71 -1.10 -1.10 4.99
N ASN A 72 -1.85 -0.98 6.09
CA ASN A 72 -1.64 -1.83 7.28
C ASN A 72 -2.01 -3.29 7.01
N GLU A 73 -3.07 -3.56 6.24
CA GLU A 73 -3.42 -4.92 5.84
C GLU A 73 -2.32 -5.54 4.95
N SER A 74 -1.77 -4.75 4.02
CA SER A 74 -0.64 -5.19 3.19
C SER A 74 0.61 -5.51 4.01
N ASP A 75 0.88 -4.74 5.07
CA ASP A 75 2.00 -4.97 5.99
C ASP A 75 1.87 -6.34 6.66
N TYR A 76 0.68 -6.65 7.17
CA TYR A 76 0.36 -7.95 7.76
C TYR A 76 0.56 -9.12 6.79
N TRP A 77 0.08 -8.99 5.54
CA TRP A 77 0.24 -10.06 4.56
C TRP A 77 1.71 -10.26 4.14
N VAL A 78 2.48 -9.19 4.01
CA VAL A 78 3.93 -9.27 3.74
C VAL A 78 4.67 -9.96 4.88
N GLU A 79 4.34 -9.64 6.14
CA GLU A 79 4.90 -10.32 7.32
C GLU A 79 4.54 -11.81 7.33
N LEU A 80 3.28 -12.17 7.06
CA LEU A 80 2.87 -13.57 6.98
C LEU A 80 3.63 -14.34 5.90
N LEU A 81 3.78 -13.78 4.70
CA LEU A 81 4.52 -14.41 3.60
C LEU A 81 5.99 -14.64 3.98
N TYR A 82 6.60 -13.70 4.70
CA TYR A 82 7.97 -13.86 5.20
C TYR A 82 8.06 -14.94 6.28
N LYS A 83 7.24 -14.85 7.32
CA LYS A 83 7.27 -15.80 8.46
C LYS A 83 6.91 -17.23 8.06
N SER A 84 6.14 -17.41 6.98
CA SER A 84 5.81 -18.71 6.40
C SER A 84 6.81 -19.21 5.34
N GLY A 85 7.86 -18.44 5.03
CA GLY A 85 8.94 -18.87 4.14
C GLY A 85 8.63 -18.74 2.63
N TYR A 86 7.59 -17.99 2.26
CA TYR A 86 7.28 -17.73 0.85
C TYR A 86 8.22 -16.70 0.21
N ILE A 87 8.71 -15.75 1.01
CA ILE A 87 9.70 -14.76 0.61
C ILE A 87 10.88 -14.77 1.57
N ASP A 88 12.07 -14.43 1.07
CA ASP A 88 13.26 -14.30 1.90
C ASP A 88 13.35 -12.92 2.58
N GLU A 89 14.33 -12.77 3.49
CA GLU A 89 14.56 -11.54 4.25
C GLU A 89 14.86 -10.34 3.34
N THR A 90 15.63 -10.55 2.26
CA THR A 90 15.98 -9.46 1.33
C THR A 90 14.75 -8.95 0.57
N GLN A 91 13.87 -9.87 0.15
CA GLN A 91 12.60 -9.54 -0.48
C GLN A 91 11.68 -8.82 0.51
N TYR A 92 11.56 -9.35 1.72
CA TYR A 92 10.76 -8.77 2.81
C TYR A 92 11.20 -7.33 3.13
N ASP A 93 12.48 -7.12 3.43
CA ASP A 93 13.03 -5.81 3.79
C ASP A 93 12.85 -4.79 2.66
N SER A 94 13.04 -5.24 1.42
CA SER A 94 12.85 -4.39 0.25
C SER A 94 11.39 -3.93 0.09
N ILE A 95 10.40 -4.81 0.34
CA ILE A 95 8.98 -4.48 0.21
C ILE A 95 8.50 -3.63 1.39
N ILE A 96 8.90 -4.00 2.61
CA ILE A 96 8.46 -3.33 3.84
C ILE A 96 9.01 -1.90 3.93
N SER A 97 10.20 -1.64 3.37
CA SER A 97 10.77 -0.30 3.30
C SER A 97 9.86 0.66 2.53
N ASP A 98 9.40 0.26 1.34
CA ASP A 98 8.49 1.07 0.52
C ASP A 98 7.15 1.29 1.23
N LEU A 99 6.60 0.23 1.82
CA LEU A 99 5.32 0.29 2.52
C LEU A 99 5.37 1.22 3.74
N LYS A 100 6.46 1.16 4.54
CA LYS A 100 6.68 2.05 5.68
C LYS A 100 6.80 3.51 5.26
N GLU A 101 7.40 3.78 4.10
CA GLU A 101 7.45 5.14 3.56
C GLU A 101 6.05 5.66 3.20
N ILE A 102 5.25 4.84 2.50
CA ILE A 102 3.85 5.14 2.16
C ILE A 102 3.02 5.39 3.42
N LEU A 103 3.14 4.52 4.45
CA LEU A 103 2.46 4.68 5.74
C LEU A 103 2.78 6.01 6.40
N LYS A 104 4.07 6.38 6.48
CA LYS A 104 4.50 7.67 7.06
C LYS A 104 3.89 8.86 6.32
N LEU A 105 3.89 8.81 5.00
CA LEU A 105 3.31 9.87 4.16
C LEU A 105 1.79 9.98 4.35
N LEU A 106 1.07 8.86 4.30
CA LEU A 106 -0.38 8.83 4.52
C LEU A 106 -0.76 9.38 5.90
N ILE A 107 -0.08 8.94 6.96
CA ILE A 107 -0.31 9.43 8.33
C ILE A 107 -0.09 10.94 8.41
N SER A 108 1.01 11.44 7.83
CA SER A 108 1.32 12.87 7.81
C SER A 108 0.24 13.68 7.07
N ILE A 109 -0.18 13.23 5.88
CA ILE A 109 -1.22 13.90 5.08
C ILE A 109 -2.56 13.90 5.82
N VAL A 110 -2.98 12.76 6.38
CA VAL A 110 -4.25 12.65 7.12
C VAL A 110 -4.24 13.56 8.36
N LYS A 111 -3.13 13.56 9.12
CA LYS A 111 -2.99 14.40 10.32
C LYS A 111 -3.05 15.89 9.99
N THR A 112 -2.22 16.34 9.05
CA THR A 112 -2.17 17.75 8.65
C THR A 112 -3.47 18.23 8.00
N SER A 113 -4.19 17.34 7.30
CA SER A 113 -5.51 17.65 6.74
C SER A 113 -6.56 17.84 7.83
N LYS A 114 -6.51 17.09 8.93
CA LYS A 114 -7.43 17.27 10.08
C LYS A 114 -7.14 18.53 10.90
N GLU A 115 -5.88 18.93 11.03
CA GLU A 115 -5.46 20.08 11.85
C GLU A 115 -5.78 21.44 11.22
N LYS A 116 -5.76 21.54 9.89
CA LYS A 116 -6.20 22.76 9.18
C LYS A 116 -7.73 22.90 9.25
N ARG A 117 -8.29 23.34 10.38
CA ARG A 117 -9.70 23.76 10.44
C ARG A 117 -9.90 25.11 9.78
#